data_AF-A0A832GFS8-F1
#
_entry.id   AF-A0A832GFS8-F1
#
_cell.length_a   1.000
_cell.length_b   1.000
_cell.length_c   1.000
_cell.angle_alpha   90.00
_cell.angle_beta   90.00
_cell.angle_gamma   90.00
#
_symmetry.space_group_name_H-M   'P 1'
#
loop_
_entity.id
_entity.type
_entity.pdbx_description
1 polymer ?
#
loop_
_entity_poly.entity_id
_entity_poly.type
_entity_poly.pdbx_seq_one_letter_code
_entity_poly.pdbx_strand_id
1 'polypeptide(L)'
;DYHDRQSPPVKEGATLFEIAQGEAGRPEQIAVKAHLMVNERDIQNVYVGQPGRLATSSLPSQTFAFAVERIVPLGEPREGENLFRVVGELRERADWMHPGLAGEARLDCGKRTVFYIWTHRLVDWLTLNLW
;
A
#
# COMPACT_ATOMS: atom_id res chain seq x y z
N ASP A 1 9.72 -38.19 23.65
CA ASP A 1 10.77 -37.30 23.11
C ASP A 1 10.14 -35.98 22.66
N TYR A 2 9.63 -35.18 23.60
CA TYR A 2 8.81 -33.97 23.36
C TYR A 2 9.13 -32.81 24.33
N HIS A 3 10.31 -32.82 24.95
CA HIS A 3 10.70 -31.81 25.94
C HIS A 3 11.90 -30.94 25.54
N ASP A 4 12.52 -31.17 24.38
CA ASP A 4 13.84 -30.59 24.07
C ASP A 4 13.81 -29.31 23.20
N ARG A 5 12.81 -28.43 23.41
CA ARG A 5 12.76 -27.11 22.75
C ARG A 5 12.27 -25.99 23.68
N GLN A 6 12.64 -26.04 24.95
CA GLN A 6 12.51 -24.89 25.83
C GLN A 6 13.92 -24.31 26.06
N SER A 7 14.15 -23.12 25.50
CA SER A 7 15.34 -22.27 25.70
C SER A 7 16.57 -22.58 24.84
N PRO A 8 16.63 -22.18 23.56
CA PRO A 8 17.92 -21.79 22.99
C PRO A 8 18.48 -20.60 23.81
N PRO A 9 19.80 -20.54 24.09
CA PRO A 9 20.39 -19.42 24.81
C PRO A 9 20.13 -18.13 24.03
N VAL A 10 19.32 -17.25 24.63
CA VAL A 10 18.96 -15.96 24.04
C VAL A 10 20.19 -15.07 24.09
N LYS A 11 20.67 -14.61 22.93
CA LYS A 11 21.74 -13.62 22.87
C LYS A 11 21.19 -12.26 23.30
N GLU A 12 21.98 -11.52 24.06
CA GLU A 12 21.66 -10.14 24.42
C GLU A 12 21.41 -9.32 23.14
N GLY A 13 20.22 -8.71 23.04
CA GLY A 13 19.75 -8.00 21.84
C GLY A 13 18.88 -8.83 20.86
N ALA A 14 18.61 -10.10 21.14
CA ALA A 14 17.69 -10.90 20.32
C ALA A 14 16.21 -10.53 20.62
N THR A 15 15.47 -10.16 19.57
CA THR A 15 14.03 -9.91 19.66
C THR A 15 13.29 -11.20 19.98
N LEU A 16 12.67 -11.26 21.16
CA LEU A 16 11.89 -12.43 21.60
C LEU A 16 10.47 -12.43 21.03
N PHE A 17 9.85 -11.25 20.97
CA PHE A 17 8.48 -11.07 20.49
C PHE A 17 8.35 -9.70 19.81
N GLU A 18 7.59 -9.66 18.72
CA GLU A 18 7.19 -8.42 18.04
C GLU A 18 5.67 -8.25 18.21
N ILE A 19 5.25 -7.12 18.78
CA ILE A 19 3.84 -6.85 19.11
C ILE A 19 3.32 -5.80 18.14
N ALA A 20 2.25 -6.13 17.42
CA ALA A 20 1.57 -5.19 16.54
C ALA A 20 0.67 -4.23 17.33
N GLN A 21 0.53 -3.00 16.84
CA GLN A 21 -0.38 -2.02 17.45
C GLN A 21 -1.83 -2.42 17.22
N GLY A 22 -2.66 -2.24 18.25
CA GLY A 22 -4.11 -2.43 18.15
C GLY A 22 -4.80 -1.26 17.44
N GLU A 23 -6.00 -1.49 16.92
CA GLU A 23 -6.78 -0.44 16.27
C GLU A 23 -7.37 0.56 17.27
N ALA A 24 -7.48 1.82 16.84
CA ALA A 24 -8.12 2.86 17.62
C ALA A 24 -9.59 2.50 17.91
N GLY A 25 -9.94 2.35 19.19
CA GLY A 25 -11.28 1.98 19.66
C GLY A 25 -11.55 0.47 19.76
N ARG A 26 -10.65 -0.39 19.24
CA ARG A 26 -10.70 -1.85 19.38
C ARG A 26 -9.28 -2.42 19.61
N PRO A 27 -8.71 -2.24 20.82
CA PRO A 27 -7.34 -2.65 21.12
C PRO A 27 -7.10 -4.16 20.99
N GLU A 28 -8.15 -4.97 21.00
CA GLU A 28 -8.12 -6.42 20.79
C GLU A 28 -7.85 -6.82 19.33
N GLN A 29 -7.99 -5.90 18.36
CA GLN A 29 -7.78 -6.16 16.95
C GLN A 29 -6.52 -5.46 16.44
N ILE A 30 -5.74 -6.14 15.61
CA ILE A 30 -4.52 -5.60 15.03
C ILE A 30 -4.87 -4.50 14.03
N ALA A 31 -4.20 -3.34 14.12
CA ALA A 31 -4.36 -2.25 13.17
C ALA A 31 -3.80 -2.65 11.80
N VAL A 32 -4.63 -2.60 10.75
CA VAL A 32 -4.24 -2.94 9.38
C VAL A 32 -4.18 -1.66 8.54
N LYS A 33 -3.13 -1.54 7.72
CA LYS A 33 -2.95 -0.44 6.76
C LYS A 33 -2.79 -0.98 5.35
N ALA A 34 -3.36 -0.29 4.38
CA ALA A 34 -3.18 -0.60 2.96
C ALA A 34 -1.85 -0.02 2.49
N HIS A 35 -1.00 -0.84 1.88
CA HIS A 35 0.26 -0.40 1.27
C HIS A 35 0.15 -0.58 -0.24
N LEU A 36 0.26 0.53 -0.98
CA LEU A 36 0.28 0.51 -2.44
C LEU A 36 1.63 0.99 -2.95
N MET A 37 2.14 0.29 -3.97
CA MET A 37 3.33 0.69 -4.70
C MET A 37 2.89 1.40 -5.97
N VAL A 38 3.21 2.69 -6.09
CA VAL A 38 2.80 3.55 -7.20
C VAL A 38 4.05 4.11 -7.86
N ASN A 39 4.07 4.15 -9.18
CA ASN A 39 5.17 4.73 -9.95
C ASN A 39 5.19 6.27 -9.85
N GLU A 40 6.35 6.89 -10.00
CA GLU A 40 6.50 8.36 -10.03
C GLU A 40 5.59 9.04 -11.08
N ARG A 41 5.32 8.39 -12.21
CA ARG A 41 4.42 8.95 -13.23
C ARG A 41 2.98 9.07 -12.74
N ASP A 42 2.51 8.07 -11.98
CA ASP A 42 1.13 8.01 -11.52
C ASP A 42 0.93 8.73 -10.18
N ILE A 43 1.98 8.81 -9.34
CA ILE A 43 1.90 9.45 -8.02
C ILE A 43 1.58 10.94 -8.11
N GLN A 44 1.88 11.60 -9.23
CA GLN A 44 1.53 13.01 -9.48
C GLN A 44 0.02 13.28 -9.37
N ASN A 45 -0.80 12.24 -9.54
CA ASN A 45 -2.25 12.33 -9.46
C ASN A 45 -2.82 11.82 -8.12
N VAL A 46 -1.96 11.42 -7.17
CA VAL A 46 -2.36 10.89 -5.87
C VAL A 46 -2.18 11.95 -4.80
N TYR A 47 -3.21 12.20 -3.98
CA TYR A 47 -3.17 13.17 -2.89
C TYR A 47 -3.65 12.56 -1.56
N VAL A 48 -3.21 13.15 -0.44
CA VAL A 48 -3.62 12.72 0.90
C VAL A 48 -5.12 12.97 1.10
N GLY A 49 -5.82 12.00 1.69
CA GLY A 49 -7.27 11.99 1.87
C GLY A 49 -8.06 11.42 0.68
N GLN A 50 -7.38 11.09 -0.43
CA GLN A 50 -8.04 10.57 -1.61
C GLN A 50 -8.69 9.20 -1.33
N PRO A 51 -9.96 8.99 -1.75
CA PRO A 51 -10.62 7.71 -1.58
C PRO A 51 -10.08 6.67 -2.56
N GLY A 52 -10.00 5.43 -2.08
CA GLY A 52 -9.64 4.27 -2.87
C GLY A 52 -10.46 3.05 -2.44
N ARG A 53 -10.36 2.00 -3.25
CA ARG A 53 -10.97 0.68 -3.02
C ARG A 53 -9.90 -0.39 -3.08
N LEU A 54 -9.84 -1.23 -2.07
CA LEU A 54 -8.93 -2.36 -1.98
C LEU A 54 -9.71 -3.66 -2.12
N ALA A 55 -9.28 -4.53 -3.02
CA ALA A 55 -9.81 -5.87 -3.21
C ALA A 55 -8.71 -6.88 -2.86
N THR A 56 -8.97 -7.75 -1.90
CA THR A 56 -8.03 -8.80 -1.51
C THR A 56 -7.99 -9.89 -2.57
N SER A 57 -6.82 -10.46 -2.88
CA SER A 57 -6.68 -11.54 -3.87
C SER A 57 -7.51 -12.77 -3.53
N SER A 58 -7.77 -13.01 -2.24
CA SER A 58 -8.60 -14.10 -1.74
C SER A 58 -10.11 -13.87 -1.92
N LEU A 59 -10.57 -12.61 -1.98
CA LEU A 59 -11.98 -12.25 -2.14
C LEU A 59 -12.12 -11.05 -3.10
N PRO A 60 -12.02 -11.28 -4.42
CA PRO A 60 -12.13 -10.20 -5.41
C PRO A 60 -13.53 -9.58 -5.47
N SER A 61 -14.55 -10.24 -4.90
CA SER A 61 -15.92 -9.73 -4.85
C SER A 61 -16.16 -8.69 -3.76
N GLN A 62 -15.30 -8.61 -2.74
CA GLN A 62 -15.42 -7.65 -1.65
C GLN A 62 -14.38 -6.55 -1.81
N THR A 63 -14.85 -5.31 -1.94
CA THR A 63 -13.99 -4.13 -1.99
C THR A 63 -14.11 -3.33 -0.71
N PHE A 64 -12.99 -3.03 -0.08
CA PHE A 64 -12.90 -2.23 1.14
C PHE A 64 -12.51 -0.79 0.80
N ALA A 65 -13.28 0.17 1.30
CA ALA A 65 -12.96 1.57 1.12
C ALA A 65 -11.78 1.97 2.02
N PHE A 66 -10.81 2.67 1.46
CA PHE A 66 -9.69 3.25 2.20
C PHE A 66 -9.48 4.71 1.78
N ALA A 67 -8.77 5.48 2.61
CA ALA A 67 -8.33 6.82 2.27
C ALA A 67 -6.81 6.90 2.36
N VAL A 68 -6.18 7.65 1.46
CA VAL A 68 -4.71 7.86 1.51
C VAL A 68 -4.35 8.64 2.77
N GLU A 69 -3.54 8.06 3.65
CA GLU A 69 -3.05 8.69 4.88
C GLU A 69 -1.76 9.48 4.60
N ARG A 70 -0.82 8.87 3.87
CA ARG A 70 0.47 9.49 3.55
C ARG A 70 1.14 8.83 2.35
N ILE A 71 2.06 9.58 1.73
CA ILE A 71 2.88 9.12 0.61
C ILE A 71 4.34 9.15 1.06
N VAL A 72 5.04 8.02 0.91
CA VAL A 72 6.44 7.86 1.30
C VAL A 72 7.27 7.55 0.04
N PRO A 73 8.22 8.41 -0.36
CA PRO A 73 9.13 8.10 -1.45
C PRO A 73 10.04 6.94 -1.03
N LEU A 74 10.18 5.92 -1.87
CA LEU A 74 11.18 4.88 -1.67
C LEU A 74 12.44 5.29 -2.42
N GLY A 75 13.51 5.58 -1.69
CA GLY A 75 14.77 6.08 -2.24
C GLY A 75 15.60 5.05 -3.01
N GLU A 76 15.06 3.86 -3.30
CA GLU A 76 15.71 2.83 -4.11
C GLU A 76 14.95 2.70 -5.44
N PRO A 77 15.51 3.23 -6.54
CA PRO A 77 14.97 2.97 -7.87
C PRO A 77 15.11 1.47 -8.14
N ARG A 78 14.00 0.74 -8.22
CA ARG A 78 14.00 -0.59 -8.83
C ARG A 78 13.90 -0.39 -10.33
N GLU A 79 14.90 -0.87 -11.06
CA GLU A 79 14.88 -0.92 -12.54
C GLU A 79 14.77 0.45 -13.23
N GLY A 80 15.25 1.52 -12.58
CA GLY A 80 15.32 2.86 -13.17
C GLY A 80 14.03 3.68 -13.07
N GLU A 81 13.00 3.18 -12.38
CA GLU A 81 11.79 3.94 -12.06
C GLU A 81 11.69 4.20 -10.55
N ASN A 82 11.38 5.44 -10.17
CA ASN A 82 11.16 5.79 -8.77
C ASN A 82 9.80 5.27 -8.32
N LEU A 83 9.80 4.53 -7.22
CA LEU A 83 8.60 3.97 -6.61
C LEU A 83 8.21 4.75 -5.37
N PHE A 84 6.91 4.98 -5.22
CA PHE A 84 6.30 5.65 -4.09
C PHE A 84 5.43 4.65 -3.33
N ARG A 85 5.60 4.59 -2.01
CA ARG A 85 4.71 3.83 -1.13
C ARG A 85 3.59 4.73 -0.66
N VAL A 86 2.37 4.44 -1.10
CA VAL A 86 1.17 5.08 -0.60
C VAL A 86 0.61 4.25 0.53
N VAL A 87 0.49 4.86 1.72
CA VAL A 87 -0.13 4.24 2.89
C VAL A 87 -1.55 4.74 2.99
N GLY A 88 -2.50 3.82 3.03
CA GLY A 88 -3.92 4.08 3.17
C GLY A 88 -4.49 3.55 4.49
N GLU A 89 -5.37 4.33 5.10
CA GLU A 89 -6.17 3.94 6.24
C GLU A 89 -7.49 3.33 5.76
N LEU A 90 -7.80 2.10 6.20
CA LEU A 90 -9.06 1.45 5.86
C LEU A 90 -10.20 2.10 6.64
N ARG A 91 -11.27 2.50 5.94
CA ARG A 91 -12.48 3.04 6.57
C ARG A 91 -13.42 1.93 7.04
N GLU A 92 -13.39 0.82 6.34
CA GLU A 92 -14.18 -0.37 6.63
C GLU A 92 -13.25 -1.58 6.56
N ARG A 93 -13.33 -2.43 7.59
CA ARG A 93 -12.59 -3.69 7.66
C ARG A 93 -13.56 -4.82 7.98
N ALA A 94 -13.26 -6.01 7.46
CA ALA A 94 -13.92 -7.22 7.89
C ALA A 94 -13.09 -7.92 8.99
N ASP A 95 -13.77 -8.61 9.90
CA ASP A 95 -13.12 -9.27 11.05
C ASP A 95 -12.07 -10.32 10.65
N TRP A 96 -12.15 -10.86 9.43
CA TRP A 96 -11.20 -11.83 8.88
C TRP A 96 -9.95 -11.20 8.25
N MET A 97 -9.88 -9.87 8.16
CA MET A 97 -8.78 -9.18 7.50
C MET A 97 -7.53 -9.17 8.41
N HIS A 98 -6.53 -9.97 8.03
CA HIS A 98 -5.26 -10.07 8.75
C HIS A 98 -4.13 -9.32 8.03
N PRO A 99 -3.10 -8.87 8.77
CA PRO A 99 -1.89 -8.30 8.15
C PRO A 99 -1.21 -9.34 7.24
N GLY A 100 -0.60 -8.87 6.15
CA GLY A 100 0.06 -9.73 5.16
C GLY A 100 -0.83 -10.18 3.99
N LEU A 101 -2.09 -9.75 3.97
CA LEU A 101 -2.96 -9.97 2.81
C LEU A 101 -2.47 -9.17 1.59
N ALA A 102 -2.31 -9.87 0.47
CA ALA A 102 -2.05 -9.27 -0.83
C ALA A 102 -3.37 -9.06 -1.58
N GLY A 103 -3.40 -8.03 -2.41
CA GLY A 103 -4.58 -7.64 -3.17
C GLY A 103 -4.29 -6.60 -4.22
N GLU A 104 -5.31 -6.28 -5.00
CA GLU A 104 -5.30 -5.14 -5.91
C GLU A 104 -5.97 -3.96 -5.23
N ALA A 105 -5.37 -2.78 -5.35
CA ALA A 105 -5.97 -1.55 -4.86
C ALA A 105 -6.14 -0.56 -6.01
N ARG A 106 -7.30 0.08 -6.05
CA ARG A 106 -7.70 1.07 -7.05
C ARG A 106 -7.90 2.40 -6.36
N LEU A 107 -7.23 3.43 -6.85
CA LEU A 107 -7.41 4.80 -6.40
C LEU A 107 -8.37 5.51 -7.36
N ASP A 108 -9.36 6.21 -6.83
CA ASP A 108 -10.26 7.03 -7.64
C ASP A 108 -9.55 8.37 -7.95
N CYS A 109 -8.72 8.40 -9.00
CA CYS A 109 -7.92 9.58 -9.42
C CYS A 109 -8.72 10.63 -10.22
N GLY A 110 -10.05 10.62 -10.09
CA GLY A 110 -10.96 11.49 -10.85
C GLY A 110 -11.15 11.05 -12.30
N LYS A 111 -12.27 11.46 -12.91
CA LYS A 111 -12.57 11.21 -14.32
C LYS A 111 -11.82 12.22 -15.18
N ARG A 112 -10.58 11.94 -15.56
CA ARG A 112 -9.96 12.63 -16.71
C ARG A 112 -10.27 11.85 -17.97
N THR A 113 -10.72 12.55 -19.01
CA THR A 113 -11.00 11.98 -20.33
C THR A 113 -9.76 11.20 -20.79
N VAL A 114 -9.94 9.96 -21.27
CA VAL A 114 -8.84 9.12 -21.81
C VAL A 114 -7.99 9.90 -22.83
N PHE A 115 -8.62 10.84 -23.53
CA PHE A 115 -7.97 11.78 -24.44
C PHE A 115 -6.86 12.62 -23.77
N TYR A 116 -7.05 13.15 -22.55
CA TYR A 116 -6.04 13.96 -21.85
C TYR A 116 -4.80 13.15 -21.45
N ILE A 117 -5.01 11.92 -20.99
CA ILE A 117 -3.93 10.98 -20.62
C ILE A 117 -3.13 10.61 -21.88
N TRP A 118 -3.82 10.37 -23.00
CA TRP A 118 -3.18 10.08 -24.28
C TRP A 118 -2.44 11.29 -24.88
N THR A 119 -3.06 12.49 -24.87
CA THR A 119 -2.43 13.68 -25.43
C THR A 119 -1.21 14.10 -24.64
N HIS A 120 -1.22 14.02 -23.31
CA HIS A 120 -0.04 14.37 -22.51
C HIS A 120 1.13 13.42 -22.82
N ARG A 121 0.86 12.12 -22.93
CA ARG A 121 1.88 11.12 -23.30
C ARG A 121 2.45 11.35 -24.71
N LEU A 122 1.61 11.76 -25.66
CA LEU A 122 2.04 12.06 -27.02
C LEU A 122 2.85 13.36 -27.10
N VAL A 123 2.44 14.39 -26.33
CA VAL A 123 3.12 15.68 -26.24
C VAL A 123 4.47 15.54 -25.55
N ASP A 124 4.58 14.80 -24.45
CA ASP A 124 5.87 14.57 -23.79
C ASP A 124 6.85 13.83 -24.70
N TRP A 125 6.37 12.81 -25.43
CA TRP A 125 7.18 12.08 -26.41
C TRP A 125 7.62 12.99 -27.57
N LEU A 126 6.74 13.86 -28.06
CA LEU A 126 7.10 14.86 -29.08
C LEU A 126 8.15 15.83 -28.55
N THR A 127 8.01 16.31 -27.32
CA THR A 127 8.93 17.29 -26.73
C THR A 127 10.32 16.70 -26.50
N LEU A 128 10.42 15.41 -26.14
CA LEU A 128 11.71 14.71 -26.00
C LEU A 128 12.40 14.40 -27.34
N ASN A 129 11.66 14.20 -28.43
CA ASN A 129 12.23 13.91 -29.75
C ASN A 129 12.51 15.15 -30.60
N LEU A 130 11.99 16.32 -30.19
CA LEU A 130 12.27 17.61 -30.83
C LEU A 130 13.51 18.31 -30.24
N TRP A 131 14.34 17.56 -29.49
CA TRP A 131 15.69 17.96 -29.08
C TRP A 131 16.75 17.14 -29.80
#